data_AF-A0A668SSP2-F1
#
_entry.id   AF-A0A668SSP2-F1
#
_cell.length_a   1.000
_cell.length_b   1.000
_cell.length_c   1.000
_cell.angle_alpha   90.00
_cell.angle_beta   90.00
_cell.angle_gamma   90.00
#
_symmetry.space_group_name_H-M   'P 1'
#
loop_
_entity.id
_entity.type
_entity.pdbx_description
1 polymer ?
#
loop_
_entity_poly.entity_id
_entity_poly.type
_entity_poly.pdbx_seq_one_letter_code
_entity_poly.pdbx_strand_id
1 'polypeptide(L)'
;MMDGVSEDDLCWLQLDDFRMLLIKTIDPSRITPYLRQCQVISAEDEEQLFNDPALVIRRRKVGALLDILQRTGVKGYTAFLESLELDYPQLYSRITGKEPNKTFSILIDTAGESGLTQFLMSELSRLQRALQDERRRRQQACSAAKDQEVWSRQQQLKDRELKKLTERVQKIRDERERLSEEVKQLRDHNYSLMADINSLNQEKSNALLANRDLQIEVERLKHTVMRAENQTRLLRRRTLRPLQESKSLALPTETFFHPDKLEELKEEKKEEKKQEKKEEAPKQQQQQESKAPMMNLLSTVFRLRRELHKTEEQRARSLEEKEELELRCAQLKGDAKIYRQQNKQTLRQLEEVIRERDKALSSQSEKHEEARVLLQEKDQYREQVRKLTEQMDRLELLLLRSQGEELQLRTRLRRITSNSHQCERSVSSEEEEEPAKSTAKGSSEEVRSGTSGENDETQRQQNDSSGEIVETGFKSSNTVSWEEQAEVCFRGRSNFVYRRKRALRSKFNSTDYVACNLDDSSDITDSD
;
A
#
# COMPACT_ATOMS: atom_id res chain seq x y z
N MET A 1 -5.59 -72.21 -85.47
CA MET A 1 -5.20 -70.96 -84.81
C MET A 1 -4.87 -71.30 -83.36
N MET A 2 -3.59 -71.42 -83.06
CA MET A 2 -3.06 -71.32 -81.70
C MET A 2 -2.14 -70.12 -81.78
N ASP A 3 -2.58 -69.01 -81.20
CA ASP A 3 -1.76 -67.82 -81.01
C ASP A 3 -0.69 -68.21 -80.00
N GLY A 4 0.57 -68.23 -80.43
CA GLY A 4 1.69 -68.41 -79.51
C GLY A 4 1.71 -67.20 -78.61
N VAL A 5 1.55 -67.40 -77.30
CA VAL A 5 1.77 -66.35 -76.30
C VAL A 5 3.12 -65.70 -76.61
N SER A 6 3.10 -64.42 -76.95
CA SER A 6 4.32 -63.67 -77.28
C SER A 6 5.26 -63.67 -76.07
N GLU A 7 6.57 -63.72 -76.29
CA GLU A 7 7.57 -63.68 -75.20
C GLU A 7 7.41 -62.42 -74.32
N ASP A 8 6.86 -61.34 -74.90
CA ASP A 8 6.44 -60.11 -74.27
C ASP A 8 5.43 -60.31 -73.12
N ASP A 9 4.40 -61.14 -73.32
CA ASP A 9 3.34 -61.36 -72.32
C ASP A 9 3.85 -62.13 -71.10
N LEU A 10 4.84 -63.01 -71.29
CA LEU A 10 5.43 -63.80 -70.22
C LEU A 10 6.31 -62.94 -69.29
N CYS A 11 7.02 -61.95 -69.84
CA CYS A 11 7.89 -61.05 -69.06
C CYS A 11 7.06 -60.15 -68.12
N TRP A 12 5.97 -59.58 -68.62
CA TRP A 12 5.10 -58.70 -67.81
C TRP A 12 4.30 -59.47 -66.76
N LEU A 13 3.94 -60.73 -67.01
CA LEU A 13 3.26 -61.58 -66.03
C LEU A 13 4.11 -61.79 -64.76
N GLN A 14 5.44 -61.92 -64.93
CA GLN A 14 6.37 -62.01 -63.80
C GLN A 14 6.45 -60.71 -62.97
N LEU A 15 6.34 -59.55 -63.61
CA LEU A 15 6.28 -58.27 -62.89
C LEU A 15 4.94 -58.06 -62.19
N ASP A 16 3.86 -58.64 -62.71
CA ASP A 16 2.52 -58.48 -62.17
C ASP A 16 2.38 -59.13 -60.77
N ASP A 17 3.09 -60.24 -60.54
CA ASP A 17 3.23 -60.86 -59.20
C ASP A 17 3.79 -59.89 -58.14
N PHE A 18 4.57 -58.89 -58.58
CA PHE A 18 5.15 -57.84 -57.73
C PHE A 18 4.43 -56.49 -57.86
N ARG A 19 3.34 -56.38 -58.61
CA ARG A 19 2.65 -55.12 -58.90
C ARG A 19 2.31 -54.32 -57.65
N MET A 20 1.80 -54.98 -56.61
CA MET A 20 1.47 -54.30 -55.35
C MET A 20 2.69 -53.76 -54.61
N LEU A 21 3.82 -54.47 -54.70
CA LEU A 21 5.08 -54.01 -54.13
C LEU A 21 5.61 -52.79 -54.88
N LEU A 22 5.63 -52.87 -56.22
CA LEU A 22 6.03 -51.78 -57.13
C LEU A 22 5.21 -50.51 -56.87
N ILE A 23 3.88 -50.63 -56.88
CA ILE A 23 2.95 -49.52 -56.66
C ILE A 23 3.13 -48.85 -55.30
N LYS A 24 3.48 -49.61 -54.26
CA LYS A 24 3.66 -49.07 -52.91
C LYS A 24 4.98 -48.31 -52.75
N THR A 25 6.03 -48.78 -53.42
CA THR A 25 7.42 -48.36 -53.18
C THR A 25 7.94 -47.33 -54.17
N ILE A 26 7.49 -47.39 -55.43
CA ILE A 26 8.00 -46.51 -56.49
C ILE A 26 7.40 -45.12 -56.39
N ASP A 27 8.26 -44.13 -56.57
CA ASP A 27 7.90 -42.78 -56.96
C ASP A 27 8.06 -42.63 -58.49
N PRO A 28 6.96 -42.46 -59.25
CA PRO A 28 7.00 -42.39 -60.71
C PRO A 28 7.85 -41.21 -61.18
N SER A 29 7.93 -40.11 -60.43
CA SER A 29 8.75 -38.93 -60.79
C SER A 29 10.25 -39.22 -60.85
N ARG A 30 10.73 -40.30 -60.20
CA ARG A 30 12.15 -40.66 -60.22
C ARG A 30 12.54 -41.42 -61.50
N ILE A 31 11.71 -42.36 -61.93
CA ILE A 31 12.03 -43.27 -63.04
C ILE A 31 11.51 -42.79 -64.40
N THR A 32 10.45 -41.97 -64.44
CA THR A 32 9.86 -41.49 -65.70
C THR A 32 10.85 -40.73 -66.61
N PRO A 33 11.77 -39.89 -66.10
CA PRO A 33 12.78 -39.23 -66.94
C PRO A 33 13.69 -40.21 -67.70
N TYR A 34 14.10 -41.31 -67.05
CA TYR A 34 14.88 -42.37 -67.68
C TYR A 34 14.07 -43.10 -68.75
N LEU A 35 12.83 -43.48 -68.42
CA LEU A 35 11.93 -44.20 -69.32
C LEU A 35 11.56 -43.38 -70.57
N ARG A 36 11.43 -42.06 -70.44
CA ARG A 36 11.28 -41.14 -71.56
C ARG A 36 12.52 -41.11 -72.45
N GLN A 37 13.71 -41.08 -71.86
CA GLN A 37 14.97 -41.11 -72.61
C GLN A 37 15.14 -42.43 -73.39
N CYS A 38 14.67 -43.55 -72.84
CA CYS A 38 14.59 -44.84 -73.51
C CYS A 38 13.49 -44.94 -74.59
N GLN A 39 12.69 -43.89 -74.79
CA GLN A 39 11.55 -43.86 -75.72
C GLN A 39 10.57 -45.04 -75.50
N VAL A 40 10.29 -45.37 -74.24
CA VAL A 40 9.22 -46.32 -73.84
C VAL A 40 8.01 -45.60 -73.25
N ILE A 41 8.10 -44.28 -73.09
CA ILE A 41 7.04 -43.37 -72.66
C ILE A 41 7.15 -42.13 -73.54
N SER A 42 6.04 -41.67 -74.11
CA SER A 42 6.00 -40.43 -74.89
C SER A 42 5.92 -39.18 -74.00
N ALA A 43 6.21 -38.00 -74.55
CA ALA A 43 6.03 -36.75 -73.82
C ALA A 43 4.55 -36.51 -73.42
N GLU A 44 3.61 -36.98 -74.25
CA GLU A 44 2.17 -36.93 -74.00
C GLU A 44 1.78 -37.86 -72.84
N ASP A 45 2.34 -39.08 -72.81
CA ASP A 45 2.13 -40.03 -71.71
C ASP A 45 2.67 -39.49 -70.38
N GLU A 46 3.84 -38.84 -70.39
CA GLU A 46 4.42 -38.19 -69.19
C GLU A 46 3.53 -37.06 -68.69
N GLU A 47 3.05 -36.19 -69.58
CA GLU A 47 2.17 -35.09 -69.22
C GLU A 47 0.84 -35.61 -68.65
N GLN A 48 0.24 -36.62 -69.29
CA GLN A 48 -0.98 -37.26 -68.81
C GLN A 48 -0.74 -37.92 -67.44
N LEU A 49 0.38 -38.61 -67.24
CA LEU A 49 0.71 -39.28 -65.97
C LEU A 49 0.83 -38.30 -64.80
N PHE A 50 1.39 -37.10 -65.01
CA PHE A 50 1.61 -36.14 -63.94
C PHE A 50 0.47 -35.14 -63.74
N ASN A 51 -0.25 -34.78 -64.80
CA ASN A 51 -1.27 -33.72 -64.78
C ASN A 51 -2.73 -34.23 -64.81
N ASP A 52 -2.98 -35.53 -64.99
CA ASP A 52 -4.34 -36.08 -64.93
C ASP A 52 -4.95 -35.98 -63.51
N PRO A 53 -6.08 -35.28 -63.34
CA PRO A 53 -6.80 -35.19 -62.06
C PRO A 53 -7.27 -36.55 -61.51
N ALA A 54 -7.43 -37.59 -62.34
CA ALA A 54 -7.79 -38.94 -61.92
C ALA A 54 -6.61 -39.68 -61.23
N LEU A 55 -5.38 -39.22 -61.47
CA LEU A 55 -4.14 -39.84 -61.01
C LEU A 55 -3.47 -39.08 -59.86
N VAL A 56 -4.19 -38.31 -59.02
CA VAL A 56 -3.60 -37.56 -57.88
C VAL A 56 -2.80 -38.46 -56.91
N ILE A 57 -3.24 -39.71 -56.73
CA ILE A 57 -2.62 -40.66 -55.81
C ILE A 57 -1.41 -41.31 -56.47
N ARG A 58 -0.21 -41.16 -55.88
CA ARG A 58 1.05 -41.79 -56.34
C ARG A 58 0.89 -43.27 -56.70
N ARG A 59 0.19 -44.06 -55.90
CA ARG A 59 -0.05 -45.48 -56.18
C ARG A 59 -0.77 -45.72 -57.50
N ARG A 60 -1.78 -44.90 -57.81
CA ARG A 60 -2.50 -44.96 -59.09
C ARG A 60 -1.62 -44.51 -60.24
N LYS A 61 -0.78 -43.49 -60.05
CA LYS A 61 0.25 -43.09 -61.03
C LYS A 61 1.17 -44.26 -61.39
N VAL A 62 1.73 -44.95 -60.41
CA VAL A 62 2.61 -46.12 -60.69
C VAL A 62 1.84 -47.23 -61.40
N GLY A 63 0.59 -47.51 -61.03
CA GLY A 63 -0.24 -48.47 -61.76
C GLY A 63 -0.43 -48.09 -63.23
N ALA A 64 -0.83 -46.85 -63.50
CA ALA A 64 -1.00 -46.34 -64.86
C ALA A 64 0.32 -46.33 -65.66
N LEU A 65 1.44 -46.00 -65.01
CA LEU A 65 2.79 -46.05 -65.58
C LEU A 65 3.16 -47.48 -66.04
N LEU A 66 2.90 -48.49 -65.21
CA LEU A 66 3.12 -49.89 -65.57
C LEU A 66 2.24 -50.31 -66.75
N ASP A 67 0.98 -49.86 -66.79
CA ASP A 67 0.05 -50.16 -67.88
C ASP A 67 0.47 -49.49 -69.20
N ILE A 68 1.09 -48.30 -69.15
CA ILE A 68 1.69 -47.63 -70.32
C ILE A 68 2.90 -48.41 -70.82
N LEU A 69 3.82 -48.78 -69.91
CA LEU A 69 5.03 -49.51 -70.28
C LEU A 69 4.73 -50.89 -70.86
N GLN A 70 3.68 -51.57 -70.37
CA GLN A 70 3.25 -52.87 -70.90
C GLN A 70 2.91 -52.80 -72.40
N ARG A 71 2.39 -51.66 -72.89
CA ARG A 71 2.08 -51.46 -74.33
C ARG A 71 3.33 -51.40 -75.21
N THR A 72 4.51 -51.23 -74.63
CA THR A 72 5.80 -51.15 -75.33
C THR A 72 6.58 -52.47 -75.34
N GLY A 73 5.97 -53.57 -74.88
CA GLY A 73 6.50 -54.93 -75.00
C GLY A 73 7.78 -55.19 -74.18
N VAL A 74 8.66 -56.04 -74.69
CA VAL A 74 9.95 -56.38 -74.05
C VAL A 74 10.86 -55.16 -73.86
N LYS A 75 10.76 -54.15 -74.75
CA LYS A 75 11.52 -52.90 -74.62
C LYS A 75 11.14 -52.13 -73.35
N GLY A 76 9.84 -51.99 -73.10
CA GLY A 76 9.30 -51.38 -71.87
C GLY A 76 9.69 -52.14 -70.62
N TYR A 77 9.61 -53.47 -70.67
CA TYR A 77 10.00 -54.36 -69.57
C TYR A 77 11.47 -54.17 -69.20
N THR A 78 12.35 -54.19 -70.20
CA THR A 78 13.80 -54.05 -70.00
C THR A 78 14.16 -52.65 -69.50
N ALA A 79 13.62 -51.60 -70.12
CA ALA A 79 13.84 -50.22 -69.68
C ALA A 79 13.32 -49.97 -68.25
N PHE A 80 12.19 -50.60 -67.89
CA PHE A 80 11.66 -50.54 -66.53
C PHE A 80 12.61 -51.18 -65.53
N LEU A 81 13.12 -52.38 -65.80
CA LEU A 81 14.09 -53.04 -64.93
C LEU A 81 15.39 -52.24 -64.81
N GLU A 82 15.92 -51.67 -65.90
CA GLU A 82 17.08 -50.77 -65.86
C GLU A 82 16.84 -49.54 -64.97
N SER A 83 15.63 -48.94 -65.04
CA SER A 83 15.25 -47.83 -64.16
C SER A 83 15.23 -48.23 -62.68
N LEU A 84 14.84 -49.47 -62.37
CA LEU A 84 14.86 -50.00 -61.01
C LEU A 84 16.29 -50.26 -60.52
N GLU A 85 17.19 -50.75 -61.38
CA GLU A 85 18.61 -50.90 -61.02
C GLU A 85 19.25 -49.57 -60.62
N LEU A 86 18.83 -48.49 -61.27
CA LEU A 86 19.37 -47.15 -61.06
C LEU A 86 18.81 -46.50 -59.79
N ASP A 87 17.48 -46.43 -59.67
CA ASP A 87 16.81 -45.66 -58.61
C ASP A 87 16.36 -46.48 -57.39
N TYR A 88 16.18 -47.79 -57.56
CA TYR A 88 15.65 -48.70 -56.54
C TYR A 88 16.39 -50.06 -56.52
N PRO A 89 17.70 -50.09 -56.30
CA PRO A 89 18.51 -51.31 -56.42
C PRO A 89 18.01 -52.46 -55.52
N GLN A 90 17.50 -52.13 -54.33
CA GLN A 90 16.92 -53.10 -53.40
C GLN A 90 15.58 -53.69 -53.89
N LEU A 91 14.80 -52.91 -54.63
CA LEU A 91 13.55 -53.36 -55.24
C LEU A 91 13.82 -54.23 -56.46
N TYR A 92 14.80 -53.86 -57.28
CA TYR A 92 15.26 -54.65 -58.41
C TYR A 92 15.69 -56.06 -57.97
N SER A 93 16.62 -56.17 -57.00
CA SER A 93 17.11 -57.48 -56.53
C SER A 93 16.01 -58.35 -55.95
N ARG A 94 14.98 -57.75 -55.35
CA ARG A 94 13.83 -58.47 -54.80
C ARG A 94 12.91 -59.05 -55.87
N ILE A 95 12.83 -58.41 -57.03
CA ILE A 95 11.94 -58.80 -58.13
C ILE A 95 12.64 -59.79 -59.06
N THR A 96 13.90 -59.54 -59.41
CA THR A 96 14.64 -60.33 -60.41
C THR A 96 15.53 -61.42 -59.79
N GLY A 97 15.82 -61.32 -58.48
CA GLY A 97 16.77 -62.20 -57.78
C GLY A 97 18.23 -61.98 -58.18
N LYS A 98 18.53 -60.92 -58.95
CA LYS A 98 19.87 -60.61 -59.46
C LYS A 98 20.47 -59.39 -58.77
N GLU A 99 21.79 -59.28 -58.79
CA GLU A 99 22.47 -58.06 -58.36
C GLU A 99 22.30 -56.94 -59.41
N PRO A 100 22.06 -55.69 -58.98
CA PRO A 100 21.86 -54.56 -59.88
C PRO A 100 23.20 -54.15 -60.50
N ASN A 101 23.32 -54.27 -61.82
CA ASN A 101 24.55 -53.97 -62.56
C ASN A 101 24.54 -52.58 -63.21
N LYS A 102 23.43 -51.84 -63.08
CA LYS A 102 23.20 -50.51 -63.66
C LYS A 102 23.43 -50.53 -65.17
N THR A 103 22.78 -51.47 -65.83
CA THR A 103 22.84 -51.59 -67.28
C THR A 103 22.00 -50.52 -67.96
N PHE A 104 22.51 -49.98 -69.07
CA PHE A 104 21.86 -48.94 -69.89
C PHE A 104 21.64 -49.43 -71.32
N SER A 105 21.32 -50.71 -71.49
CA SER A 105 21.26 -51.35 -72.80
C SER A 105 20.21 -50.71 -73.71
N ILE A 106 19.03 -50.38 -73.19
CA ILE A 106 17.98 -49.72 -73.98
C ILE A 106 18.36 -48.27 -74.28
N LEU A 107 18.95 -47.56 -73.32
CA LEU A 107 19.37 -46.17 -73.54
C LEU A 107 20.52 -46.06 -74.56
N ILE A 108 21.48 -46.98 -74.53
CA ILE A 108 22.57 -47.03 -75.50
C ILE A 108 22.05 -47.44 -76.89
N ASP A 109 21.13 -48.40 -76.99
CA ASP A 109 20.53 -48.81 -78.27
C ASP A 109 19.69 -47.68 -78.90
N THR A 110 18.98 -46.90 -78.08
CA THR A 110 18.12 -45.81 -78.57
C THR A 110 18.83 -44.49 -78.83
N ALA A 111 19.80 -44.11 -77.99
CA ALA A 111 20.44 -42.79 -78.01
C ALA A 111 21.97 -42.83 -78.18
N GLY A 112 22.58 -44.01 -78.24
CA GLY A 112 24.03 -44.19 -78.30
C GLY A 112 24.76 -43.88 -76.99
N GLU A 113 26.06 -44.19 -76.94
CA GLU A 113 26.93 -43.91 -75.78
C GLU A 113 27.03 -42.40 -75.49
N SER A 114 26.94 -41.56 -76.52
CA SER A 114 26.89 -40.10 -76.39
C SER A 114 25.60 -39.63 -75.70
N GLY A 115 24.46 -40.27 -76.01
CA GLY A 115 23.17 -40.00 -75.36
C GLY A 115 23.15 -40.40 -73.89
N LEU A 116 23.76 -41.56 -73.54
CA LEU A 116 23.96 -41.96 -72.14
C LEU A 116 24.82 -40.96 -71.36
N THR A 117 25.93 -40.52 -71.96
CA THR A 117 26.83 -39.53 -71.34
C THR A 117 26.10 -38.21 -71.08
N GLN A 118 25.30 -37.73 -72.04
CA GLN A 118 24.51 -36.51 -71.88
C GLN A 118 23.46 -36.65 -70.77
N PHE A 119 22.78 -37.79 -70.69
CA PHE A 119 21.82 -38.07 -69.62
C PHE A 119 22.49 -38.02 -68.24
N LEU A 120 23.62 -38.73 -68.07
CA LEU A 120 24.36 -38.76 -66.80
C LEU A 120 24.89 -37.37 -66.40
N MET A 121 25.41 -36.59 -67.35
CA MET A 121 25.85 -35.21 -67.10
C MET A 121 24.69 -34.30 -66.66
N SER A 122 23.51 -34.47 -67.27
CA SER A 122 22.31 -33.71 -66.89
C SER A 122 21.82 -34.08 -65.48
N GLU A 123 21.88 -35.36 -65.12
CA GLU A 123 21.52 -35.86 -63.80
C GLU A 123 22.53 -35.43 -62.72
N LEU A 124 23.83 -35.49 -63.00
CA LEU A 124 24.86 -34.93 -62.12
C LEU A 124 24.63 -33.43 -61.87
N SER A 125 24.34 -32.67 -62.93
CA SER A 125 24.04 -31.24 -62.83
C SER A 125 22.75 -30.97 -62.04
N ARG A 126 21.74 -31.85 -62.15
CA ARG A 126 20.49 -31.77 -61.38
C ARG A 126 20.72 -32.06 -59.90
N LEU A 127 21.46 -33.11 -59.57
CA LEU A 127 21.80 -33.48 -58.20
C LEU A 127 22.69 -32.43 -57.54
N GLN A 128 23.66 -31.86 -58.26
CA GLN A 128 24.49 -30.77 -57.76
C GLN A 128 23.66 -29.52 -57.42
N ARG A 129 22.70 -29.15 -58.28
CA ARG A 129 21.74 -28.07 -57.99
C ARG A 129 20.87 -28.39 -56.77
N ALA A 130 20.31 -29.60 -56.69
CA ALA A 130 19.50 -30.02 -55.55
C ALA A 130 20.28 -29.97 -54.22
N LEU A 131 21.55 -30.38 -54.22
CA LEU A 131 22.42 -30.28 -53.05
C LEU A 131 22.70 -28.83 -52.65
N GLN A 132 22.97 -27.95 -53.63
CA GLN A 132 23.16 -26.52 -53.39
C GLN A 132 21.89 -25.86 -52.83
N ASP A 133 20.72 -26.19 -53.37
CA ASP A 133 19.42 -25.71 -52.90
C ASP A 133 19.15 -26.17 -51.48
N GLU A 134 19.41 -27.44 -51.17
CA GLU A 134 19.23 -27.97 -49.83
C GLU A 134 20.20 -27.32 -48.82
N ARG A 135 21.43 -27.02 -49.25
CA ARG A 135 22.38 -26.25 -48.44
C ARG A 135 21.89 -24.82 -48.17
N ARG A 136 21.32 -24.14 -49.18
CA ARG A 136 20.71 -22.82 -49.04
C ARG A 136 19.51 -22.86 -48.08
N ARG A 137 18.60 -23.82 -48.24
CA ARG A 137 17.44 -24.02 -47.35
C ARG A 137 17.88 -24.25 -45.91
N ARG A 138 18.87 -25.10 -45.68
CA ARG A 138 19.41 -25.35 -44.34
C ARG A 138 20.01 -24.09 -43.72
N GLN A 139 20.72 -23.28 -44.50
CA GLN A 139 21.27 -22.00 -44.04
C GLN A 139 20.17 -21.01 -43.66
N GLN A 140 19.12 -20.89 -44.49
CA GLN A 140 17.95 -20.04 -44.21
C GLN A 140 17.19 -20.50 -42.97
N ALA A 141 16.99 -21.81 -42.79
CA ALA A 141 16.36 -22.35 -41.59
C ALA A 141 17.19 -22.05 -40.32
N CYS A 142 18.52 -22.21 -40.40
CA CYS A 142 19.42 -21.87 -39.31
C CYS A 142 19.42 -20.36 -38.98
N SER A 143 19.35 -19.46 -39.96
CA SER A 143 19.25 -18.03 -39.71
C SER A 143 17.91 -17.66 -39.08
N ALA A 144 16.80 -18.22 -39.61
CA ALA A 144 15.47 -18.01 -39.06
C ALA A 144 15.35 -18.49 -37.60
N ALA A 145 15.94 -19.65 -37.27
CA ALA A 145 15.96 -20.15 -35.90
C ALA A 145 16.72 -19.23 -34.93
N LYS A 146 17.87 -18.67 -35.38
CA LYS A 146 18.66 -17.71 -34.59
C LYS A 146 17.90 -16.41 -34.38
N ASP A 147 17.24 -15.88 -35.42
CA ASP A 147 16.44 -14.65 -35.32
C ASP A 147 15.24 -14.85 -34.38
N GLN A 148 14.60 -16.02 -34.44
CA GLN A 148 13.50 -16.38 -33.54
C GLN A 148 13.95 -16.47 -32.08
N GLU A 149 15.12 -17.07 -31.81
CA GLU A 149 15.69 -17.14 -30.47
C GLU A 149 15.95 -15.74 -29.89
N VAL A 150 16.49 -14.84 -30.70
CA VAL A 150 16.73 -13.44 -30.31
C VAL A 150 15.43 -12.73 -30.01
N TRP A 151 14.44 -12.88 -30.90
CA TRP A 151 13.14 -12.26 -30.72
C TRP A 151 12.49 -12.73 -29.42
N SER A 152 12.56 -14.04 -29.12
CA SER A 152 12.08 -14.60 -27.85
C SER A 152 12.80 -14.01 -26.65
N ARG A 153 14.15 -13.91 -26.67
CA ARG A 153 14.93 -13.29 -25.59
C ARG A 153 14.57 -11.80 -25.41
N GLN A 154 14.40 -11.05 -26.50
CA GLN A 154 13.98 -9.65 -26.44
C GLN A 154 12.60 -9.50 -25.81
N GLN A 155 11.66 -10.37 -26.19
CA GLN A 155 10.32 -10.37 -25.63
C GLN A 155 10.34 -10.69 -24.14
N GLN A 156 11.13 -11.68 -23.71
CA GLN A 156 11.29 -12.01 -22.30
C GLN A 156 11.82 -10.83 -21.46
N LEU A 157 12.75 -10.03 -22.00
CA LEU A 157 13.24 -8.83 -21.31
C LEU A 157 12.16 -7.76 -21.20
N LYS A 158 11.41 -7.50 -22.28
CA LYS A 158 10.26 -6.57 -22.26
C LYS A 158 9.19 -7.01 -21.27
N ASP A 159 8.88 -8.30 -21.23
CA ASP A 159 7.90 -8.86 -20.29
C ASP A 159 8.38 -8.71 -18.84
N ARG A 160 9.68 -8.89 -18.57
CA ARG A 160 10.28 -8.66 -17.25
C ARG A 160 10.23 -7.17 -16.85
N GLU A 161 10.54 -6.27 -17.76
CA GLU A 161 10.44 -4.82 -17.51
C GLU A 161 8.98 -4.43 -17.20
N LEU A 162 8.04 -4.89 -18.02
CA LEU A 162 6.61 -4.63 -17.82
C LEU A 162 6.11 -5.17 -16.48
N LYS A 163 6.53 -6.39 -16.10
CA LYS A 163 6.20 -6.98 -14.79
C LYS A 163 6.72 -6.11 -13.65
N LYS A 164 7.98 -5.68 -13.71
CA LYS A 164 8.58 -4.80 -12.70
C LYS A 164 7.87 -3.45 -12.58
N LEU A 165 7.51 -2.84 -13.70
CA LEU A 165 6.70 -1.61 -13.71
C LEU A 165 5.31 -1.84 -13.10
N THR A 166 4.68 -2.96 -13.42
CA THR A 166 3.35 -3.32 -12.89
C THR A 166 3.40 -3.56 -11.39
N GLU A 167 4.39 -4.31 -10.91
CA GLU A 167 4.64 -4.52 -9.47
C GLU A 167 4.85 -3.20 -8.73
N ARG A 168 5.65 -2.29 -9.29
CA ARG A 168 5.86 -0.96 -8.69
C ARG A 168 4.56 -0.15 -8.59
N VAL A 169 3.76 -0.13 -9.65
CA VAL A 169 2.45 0.54 -9.64
C VAL A 169 1.52 -0.09 -8.61
N GLN A 170 1.51 -1.42 -8.50
CA GLN A 170 0.68 -2.12 -7.52
C GLN A 170 1.11 -1.80 -6.09
N LYS A 171 2.42 -1.80 -5.78
CA LYS A 171 2.93 -1.41 -4.46
C LYS A 171 2.47 -0.01 -4.06
N ILE A 172 2.57 0.96 -4.97
CA ILE A 172 2.12 2.35 -4.72
C ILE A 172 0.62 2.41 -4.48
N ARG A 173 -0.18 1.61 -5.20
CA ARG A 173 -1.63 1.51 -4.97
C ARG A 173 -1.95 0.93 -3.61
N ASP A 174 -1.30 -0.17 -3.23
CA ASP A 174 -1.49 -0.82 -1.94
C ASP A 174 -1.10 0.12 -0.78
N GLU A 175 0.00 0.88 -0.93
CA GLU A 175 0.42 1.89 0.04
C GLU A 175 -0.60 3.03 0.16
N ARG A 176 -1.11 3.53 -0.97
CA ARG A 176 -2.17 4.54 -0.98
C ARG A 176 -3.44 4.04 -0.29
N GLU A 177 -3.83 2.79 -0.53
CA GLU A 177 -5.00 2.17 0.09
C GLU A 177 -4.82 2.03 1.60
N ARG A 178 -3.67 1.53 2.06
CA ARG A 178 -3.31 1.46 3.49
C ARG A 178 -3.36 2.83 4.15
N LEU A 179 -2.73 3.85 3.55
CA LEU A 179 -2.74 5.21 4.09
C LEU A 179 -4.17 5.79 4.11
N SER A 180 -5.00 5.46 3.12
CA SER A 180 -6.40 5.90 3.10
C SER A 180 -7.21 5.25 4.23
N GLU A 181 -6.95 3.98 4.54
CA GLU A 181 -7.54 3.28 5.69
C GLU A 181 -7.05 3.87 7.02
N GLU A 182 -5.76 4.15 7.17
CA GLU A 182 -5.19 4.80 8.36
C GLU A 182 -5.82 6.18 8.59
N VAL A 183 -5.96 7.01 7.55
CA VAL A 183 -6.64 8.32 7.66
C VAL A 183 -8.09 8.16 8.13
N LYS A 184 -8.79 7.14 7.65
CA LYS A 184 -10.16 6.84 8.10
C LYS A 184 -10.17 6.44 9.57
N GLN A 185 -9.28 5.54 9.99
CA GLN A 185 -9.17 5.10 11.39
C GLN A 185 -8.83 6.27 12.32
N LEU A 186 -7.89 7.14 11.94
CA LEU A 186 -7.54 8.33 12.69
C LEU A 186 -8.72 9.31 12.82
N ARG A 187 -9.53 9.45 11.77
CA ARG A 187 -10.74 10.26 11.81
C ARG A 187 -11.77 9.68 12.78
N ASP A 188 -12.01 8.37 12.72
CA ASP A 188 -12.93 7.68 13.63
C ASP A 188 -12.46 7.78 15.09
N HIS A 189 -11.15 7.65 15.33
CA HIS A 189 -10.55 7.85 16.64
C HIS A 189 -10.67 9.31 17.11
N ASN A 190 -10.47 10.29 16.24
CA ASN A 190 -10.63 11.71 16.57
C ASN A 190 -12.08 12.03 16.98
N TYR A 191 -13.08 11.49 16.26
CA TYR A 191 -14.48 11.62 16.67
C TYR A 191 -14.77 10.96 18.02
N SER A 192 -14.12 9.82 18.32
CA SER A 192 -14.24 9.15 19.61
C SER A 192 -13.66 10.01 20.73
N LEU A 193 -12.44 10.54 20.56
CA LEU A 193 -11.81 11.46 21.53
C LEU A 193 -12.64 12.72 21.75
N MET A 194 -13.22 13.28 20.69
CA MET A 194 -14.10 14.44 20.80
C MET A 194 -15.35 14.12 21.63
N ALA A 195 -15.92 12.93 21.47
CA ALA A 195 -17.05 12.47 22.30
C ALA A 195 -16.64 12.32 23.78
N ASP A 196 -15.47 11.73 24.05
CA ASP A 196 -14.95 11.57 25.42
C ASP A 196 -14.67 12.93 26.08
N ILE A 197 -14.05 13.87 25.36
CA ILE A 197 -13.81 15.24 25.84
C ILE A 197 -15.13 15.93 26.17
N ASN A 198 -16.16 15.78 25.33
CA ASN A 198 -17.47 16.35 25.59
C ASN A 198 -18.12 15.73 26.84
N SER A 199 -18.00 14.42 27.04
CA SER A 199 -18.48 13.74 28.25
C SER A 199 -17.77 14.25 29.50
N LEU A 200 -16.44 14.33 29.48
CA LEU A 200 -15.63 14.84 30.59
C LEU A 200 -15.93 16.32 30.88
N ASN A 201 -16.15 17.14 29.86
CA ASN A 201 -16.56 18.53 30.04
C ASN A 201 -17.94 18.66 30.68
N GLN A 202 -18.86 17.76 30.34
CA GLN A 202 -20.17 17.69 30.98
C GLN A 202 -20.04 17.26 32.46
N GLU A 203 -19.23 16.24 32.76
CA GLU A 203 -18.95 15.80 34.13
C GLU A 203 -18.27 16.91 34.96
N LYS A 204 -17.29 17.62 34.39
CA LYS A 204 -16.65 18.78 35.01
C LYS A 204 -17.66 19.88 35.32
N SER A 205 -18.52 20.21 34.36
CA SER A 205 -19.59 21.21 34.55
C SER A 205 -20.52 20.79 35.69
N ASN A 206 -20.92 19.51 35.74
CA ASN A 206 -21.76 18.96 36.82
C ASN A 206 -21.05 19.05 38.19
N ALA A 207 -19.77 18.71 38.27
CA ALA A 207 -18.99 18.80 39.49
C ALA A 207 -18.82 20.26 39.96
N LEU A 208 -18.63 21.21 39.03
CA LEU A 208 -18.58 22.64 39.35
C LEU A 208 -19.91 23.17 39.90
N LEU A 209 -21.04 22.75 39.32
CA LEU A 209 -22.37 23.08 39.84
C LEU A 209 -22.55 22.53 41.26
N ALA A 210 -22.24 21.25 41.49
CA ALA A 210 -22.30 20.66 42.83
C ALA A 210 -21.37 21.37 43.83
N ASN A 211 -20.17 21.79 43.41
CA ASN A 211 -19.27 22.58 44.26
C ASN A 211 -19.89 23.94 44.62
N ARG A 212 -20.53 24.61 43.65
CA ARG A 212 -21.20 25.88 43.86
C ARG A 212 -22.35 25.73 44.87
N ASP A 213 -23.14 24.66 44.78
CA ASP A 213 -24.20 24.37 45.75
C ASP A 213 -23.64 24.15 47.16
N LEU A 214 -22.55 23.38 47.28
CA LEU A 214 -21.87 23.19 48.56
C LEU A 214 -21.30 24.50 49.13
N GLN A 215 -20.77 25.39 48.29
CA GLN A 215 -20.32 26.71 48.74
C GLN A 215 -21.48 27.55 49.28
N ILE A 216 -22.63 27.55 48.60
CA ILE A 216 -23.84 28.24 49.07
C ILE A 216 -24.26 27.68 50.42
N GLU A 217 -24.24 26.37 50.60
CA GLU A 217 -24.57 25.72 51.87
C GLU A 217 -23.57 26.08 52.98
N VAL A 218 -22.27 26.12 52.69
CA VAL A 218 -21.24 26.58 53.63
C VAL A 218 -21.50 28.02 54.08
N GLU A 219 -21.82 28.93 53.14
CA GLU A 219 -22.16 30.30 53.49
C GLU A 219 -23.44 30.37 54.32
N ARG A 220 -24.48 29.60 53.98
CA ARG A 220 -25.71 29.51 54.77
C ARG A 220 -25.43 29.06 56.21
N LEU A 221 -24.59 28.05 56.38
CA LEU A 221 -24.18 27.54 57.69
C LEU A 221 -23.35 28.58 58.46
N LYS A 222 -22.41 29.27 57.81
CA LYS A 222 -21.66 30.38 58.42
C LYS A 222 -22.59 31.48 58.96
N HIS A 223 -23.57 31.91 58.18
CA HIS A 223 -24.56 32.91 58.63
C HIS A 223 -25.40 32.39 59.80
N THR A 224 -25.76 31.11 59.79
CA THR A 224 -26.52 30.46 60.87
C THR A 224 -25.72 30.42 62.16
N VAL A 225 -24.44 30.02 62.08
CA VAL A 225 -23.50 30.04 63.20
C VAL A 225 -23.32 31.45 63.73
N MET A 226 -23.07 32.44 62.86
CA MET A 226 -22.93 33.85 63.24
C MET A 226 -24.18 34.38 63.96
N ARG A 227 -25.38 34.01 63.49
CA ARG A 227 -26.64 34.37 64.15
C ARG A 227 -26.75 33.75 65.54
N ALA A 228 -26.44 32.45 65.66
CA ALA A 228 -26.45 31.74 66.95
C ALA A 228 -25.41 32.33 67.92
N GLU A 229 -24.22 32.66 67.44
CA GLU A 229 -23.17 33.35 68.21
C GLU A 229 -23.64 34.73 68.69
N ASN A 230 -24.27 35.52 67.81
CA ASN A 230 -24.81 36.83 68.16
C ASN A 230 -25.96 36.75 69.17
N GLN A 231 -26.86 35.78 69.01
CA GLN A 231 -27.91 35.50 70.00
C GLN A 231 -27.30 35.10 71.34
N THR A 232 -26.28 34.23 71.33
CA THR A 232 -25.56 33.84 72.55
C THR A 232 -24.86 35.05 73.19
N ARG A 233 -24.24 35.94 72.40
CA ARG A 233 -23.65 37.20 72.89
C ARG A 233 -24.71 38.16 73.44
N LEU A 234 -25.87 38.27 72.79
CA LEU A 234 -27.00 39.10 73.25
C LEU A 234 -27.61 38.56 74.54
N LEU A 235 -27.78 37.24 74.65
CA LEU A 235 -28.21 36.58 75.88
C LEU A 235 -27.18 36.78 76.99
N ARG A 236 -25.88 36.62 76.71
CA ARG A 236 -24.81 37.00 77.66
C ARG A 236 -24.95 38.47 78.09
N ARG A 237 -25.09 39.42 77.14
CA ARG A 237 -25.30 40.85 77.44
C ARG A 237 -26.60 41.14 78.20
N ARG A 238 -27.70 40.43 77.94
CA ARG A 238 -28.99 40.57 78.64
C ARG A 238 -28.92 39.98 80.06
N THR A 239 -28.27 38.84 80.22
CA THR A 239 -27.99 38.21 81.52
C THR A 239 -27.01 39.06 82.35
N LEU A 240 -26.12 39.81 81.68
CA LEU A 240 -25.27 40.84 82.27
C LEU A 240 -26.00 42.19 82.49
N ARG A 241 -27.17 42.42 81.87
CA ARG A 241 -27.84 43.73 81.88
C ARG A 241 -28.47 44.15 83.21
N PRO A 242 -28.79 43.25 84.18
CA PRO A 242 -29.01 43.70 85.54
C PRO A 242 -27.76 44.34 86.18
N LEU A 243 -26.57 44.36 85.53
CA LEU A 243 -25.34 44.95 86.08
C LEU A 243 -24.93 46.29 85.46
N GLN A 244 -25.52 46.74 84.34
CA GLN A 244 -24.87 47.76 83.49
C GLN A 244 -25.57 49.13 83.34
N GLU A 245 -26.73 49.43 83.93
CA GLU A 245 -27.28 50.82 83.98
C GLU A 245 -26.55 51.83 84.91
N SER A 246 -25.25 51.68 85.22
CA SER A 246 -24.54 52.57 86.19
C SER A 246 -23.38 53.32 85.57
N LYS A 247 -22.94 52.94 84.37
CA LYS A 247 -21.78 53.56 83.76
C LYS A 247 -21.95 53.53 82.25
N SER A 248 -22.80 54.41 81.74
CA SER A 248 -22.66 54.92 80.38
C SER A 248 -22.12 56.34 80.48
N LEU A 249 -20.88 56.54 80.07
CA LEU A 249 -20.46 57.65 79.21
C LEU A 249 -19.00 57.43 78.79
N ALA A 250 -18.74 57.71 77.50
CA ALA A 250 -17.48 57.79 76.77
C ALA A 250 -16.92 56.49 76.13
N LEU A 251 -17.35 56.27 74.88
CA LEU A 251 -16.53 55.77 73.75
C LEU A 251 -15.51 56.85 73.33
N PRO A 252 -14.36 56.55 72.65
CA PRO A 252 -14.34 55.92 71.31
C PRO A 252 -13.21 54.89 71.01
N THR A 253 -13.48 54.02 70.01
CA THR A 253 -12.64 53.58 68.85
C THR A 253 -11.15 53.31 69.12
N GLU A 254 -10.48 52.18 68.84
CA GLU A 254 -10.59 51.19 67.77
C GLU A 254 -9.57 50.02 68.05
N THR A 255 -9.75 48.90 67.34
CA THR A 255 -8.72 47.93 66.89
C THR A 255 -7.62 47.37 67.84
N PHE A 256 -7.70 46.03 67.99
CA PHE A 256 -6.60 45.05 67.88
C PHE A 256 -5.61 44.78 69.04
N PHE A 257 -5.48 43.47 69.28
CA PHE A 257 -4.33 42.70 69.80
C PHE A 257 -3.96 42.68 71.30
N HIS A 258 -4.01 41.42 71.77
CA HIS A 258 -3.20 40.74 72.78
C HIS A 258 -3.65 40.67 74.25
N PRO A 259 -3.61 39.45 74.82
CA PRO A 259 -3.98 39.17 76.20
C PRO A 259 -2.75 39.28 77.11
N ASP A 260 -2.85 39.99 78.23
CA ASP A 260 -2.29 39.53 79.50
C ASP A 260 -2.57 40.48 80.67
N LYS A 261 -2.74 39.85 81.83
CA LYS A 261 -2.75 40.37 83.22
C LYS A 261 -4.06 41.04 83.66
N LEU A 262 -4.87 40.35 84.47
CA LEU A 262 -4.82 40.17 85.94
C LEU A 262 -5.07 41.48 86.70
N GLU A 263 -5.91 41.33 87.73
CA GLU A 263 -6.46 42.36 88.64
C GLU A 263 -7.67 43.12 88.05
N GLU A 264 -8.78 43.31 88.76
CA GLU A 264 -9.01 43.25 90.19
C GLU A 264 -10.50 43.00 90.45
N LEU A 265 -10.77 42.42 91.60
CA LEU A 265 -12.10 42.20 92.15
C LEU A 265 -12.86 43.54 92.28
N LYS A 266 -14.15 43.53 91.92
CA LYS A 266 -15.26 43.65 92.89
C LYS A 266 -16.57 43.93 92.14
N GLU A 267 -17.44 42.93 92.23
CA GLU A 267 -18.89 43.06 92.36
C GLU A 267 -19.20 44.29 93.26
N GLU A 268 -20.20 45.12 92.99
CA GLU A 268 -21.58 44.65 93.00
C GLU A 268 -22.56 45.64 92.35
N LYS A 269 -23.57 44.99 91.77
CA LYS A 269 -24.89 45.45 91.34
C LYS A 269 -25.57 46.22 92.49
N LYS A 270 -26.03 47.46 92.36
CA LYS A 270 -27.17 48.01 91.60
C LYS A 270 -28.58 47.69 92.09
N GLU A 271 -29.36 48.77 91.91
CA GLU A 271 -30.80 48.88 91.70
C GLU A 271 -31.68 48.86 92.94
N GLU A 272 -32.11 50.02 93.45
CA GLU A 272 -32.94 51.09 92.86
C GLU A 272 -34.44 50.79 92.88
N LYS A 273 -35.13 51.64 93.65
CA LYS A 273 -36.30 52.45 93.26
C LYS A 273 -37.63 51.70 93.09
N LYS A 274 -38.80 52.27 93.40
CA LYS A 274 -39.20 53.69 93.44
C LYS A 274 -40.62 53.81 94.01
N GLN A 275 -40.95 55.08 94.30
CA GLN A 275 -42.27 55.74 94.18
C GLN A 275 -43.20 55.84 95.42
N GLU A 276 -43.17 57.04 96.03
CA GLU A 276 -44.24 58.07 95.98
C GLU A 276 -45.69 57.58 96.27
N LYS A 277 -46.48 58.12 97.22
CA LYS A 277 -46.97 59.51 97.35
C LYS A 277 -47.93 59.68 98.56
N LYS A 278 -47.90 60.89 99.16
CA LYS A 278 -48.99 61.77 99.68
C LYS A 278 -49.87 61.43 100.90
N GLU A 279 -49.76 62.37 101.87
CA GLU A 279 -50.79 63.16 102.57
C GLU A 279 -51.91 62.45 103.37
N GLU A 280 -51.90 62.58 104.70
CA GLU A 280 -52.72 63.53 105.48
C GLU A 280 -52.55 63.31 107.00
N ALA A 281 -52.46 64.40 107.76
CA ALA A 281 -52.56 64.44 109.23
C ALA A 281 -54.06 64.59 109.61
N PRO A 282 -54.54 64.26 110.84
CA PRO A 282 -54.12 64.99 112.04
C PRO A 282 -54.14 64.24 113.40
N LYS A 283 -53.30 64.79 114.30
CA LYS A 283 -53.48 65.01 115.75
C LYS A 283 -53.79 63.85 116.73
N GLN A 284 -52.81 63.73 117.64
CA GLN A 284 -52.91 63.83 119.11
C GLN A 284 -52.73 62.57 119.95
N GLN A 285 -51.94 62.80 121.01
CA GLN A 285 -51.84 62.06 122.29
C GLN A 285 -50.76 60.95 122.40
N GLN A 286 -49.55 61.44 122.63
CA GLN A 286 -48.68 61.15 123.80
C GLN A 286 -48.62 59.71 124.37
N GLN A 287 -47.36 59.25 124.44
CA GLN A 287 -46.76 58.30 125.40
C GLN A 287 -46.90 56.80 125.09
N GLN A 288 -45.95 56.28 124.30
CA GLN A 288 -45.48 54.88 124.42
C GLN A 288 -44.08 54.69 123.80
N GLU A 289 -43.07 55.36 124.35
CA GLU A 289 -41.68 55.21 123.91
C GLU A 289 -40.88 54.34 124.89
N SER A 290 -40.68 53.06 124.53
CA SER A 290 -39.45 52.29 124.86
C SER A 290 -39.43 50.83 124.36
N LYS A 291 -40.55 50.24 123.89
CA LYS A 291 -40.56 48.81 123.42
C LYS A 291 -40.79 48.60 121.91
N ALA A 292 -41.48 49.50 121.21
CA ALA A 292 -41.73 49.43 119.76
C ALA A 292 -40.46 49.58 118.87
N PRO A 293 -39.51 50.50 119.14
CA PRO A 293 -38.28 50.59 118.33
C PRO A 293 -37.37 49.37 118.51
N MET A 294 -37.38 48.72 119.68
CA MET A 294 -36.58 47.52 119.95
C MET A 294 -37.09 46.29 119.17
N MET A 295 -38.41 46.06 119.12
CA MET A 295 -38.98 44.95 118.35
C MET A 295 -38.85 45.14 116.84
N ASN A 296 -38.97 46.36 116.34
CA ASN A 296 -38.72 46.69 114.93
C ASN A 296 -37.25 46.50 114.56
N LEU A 297 -36.31 46.86 115.45
CA LEU A 297 -34.88 46.63 115.25
C LEU A 297 -34.52 45.12 115.23
N LEU A 298 -35.13 44.30 116.09
CA LEU A 298 -34.94 42.85 116.04
C LEU A 298 -35.49 42.23 114.74
N SER A 299 -36.68 42.65 114.30
CA SER A 299 -37.29 42.18 113.05
C SER A 299 -36.44 42.56 111.81
N THR A 300 -35.89 43.78 111.78
CA THR A 300 -34.97 44.20 110.71
C THR A 300 -33.66 43.42 110.75
N VAL A 301 -33.09 43.15 111.93
CA VAL A 301 -31.88 42.31 112.06
C VAL A 301 -32.12 40.89 111.54
N PHE A 302 -33.24 40.25 111.89
CA PHE A 302 -33.56 38.91 111.37
C PHE A 302 -33.82 38.89 109.86
N ARG A 303 -34.50 39.92 109.33
CA ARG A 303 -34.70 40.08 107.89
C ARG A 303 -33.36 40.25 107.16
N LEU A 304 -32.49 41.13 107.66
CA LEU A 304 -31.16 41.37 107.10
C LEU A 304 -30.27 40.11 107.16
N ARG A 305 -30.35 39.31 108.24
CA ARG A 305 -29.63 38.02 108.32
C ARG A 305 -30.13 37.00 107.30
N ARG A 306 -31.44 36.93 107.08
CA ARG A 306 -32.02 36.04 106.05
C ARG A 306 -31.68 36.51 104.64
N GLU A 307 -31.68 37.82 104.41
CA GLU A 307 -31.22 38.43 103.15
C GLU A 307 -29.74 38.14 102.92
N LEU A 308 -28.88 38.31 103.94
CA LEU A 308 -27.46 37.95 103.89
C LEU A 308 -27.25 36.48 103.52
N HIS A 309 -27.92 35.55 104.21
CA HIS A 309 -27.82 34.12 103.90
C HIS A 309 -28.29 33.79 102.47
N LYS A 310 -29.38 34.42 101.99
CA LYS A 310 -29.84 34.26 100.61
C LYS A 310 -28.83 34.80 99.60
N THR A 311 -28.20 35.94 99.88
CA THR A 311 -27.15 36.50 99.01
C THR A 311 -25.88 35.65 99.03
N GLU A 312 -25.52 35.06 100.17
CA GLU A 312 -24.39 34.13 100.30
C GLU A 312 -24.65 32.82 99.53
N GLU A 313 -25.85 32.25 99.61
CA GLU A 313 -26.23 31.08 98.79
C GLU A 313 -26.22 31.41 97.29
N GLN A 314 -26.73 32.57 96.89
CA GLN A 314 -26.69 33.02 95.48
C GLN A 314 -25.25 33.22 95.02
N ARG A 315 -24.38 33.75 95.88
CA ARG A 315 -22.95 33.90 95.60
C ARG A 315 -22.27 32.54 95.42
N ALA A 316 -22.56 31.58 96.30
CA ALA A 316 -22.05 30.21 96.18
C ALA A 316 -22.47 29.55 94.87
N ARG A 317 -23.76 29.63 94.50
CA ARG A 317 -24.25 29.12 93.20
C ARG A 317 -23.62 29.82 92.01
N SER A 318 -23.46 31.15 92.06
CA SER A 318 -22.81 31.91 90.97
C SER A 318 -21.33 31.53 90.82
N LEU A 319 -20.67 31.19 91.93
CA LEU A 319 -19.29 30.74 91.93
C LEU A 319 -19.16 29.33 91.34
N GLU A 320 -20.04 28.40 91.71
CA GLU A 320 -20.13 27.06 91.10
C GLU A 320 -20.39 27.16 89.59
N GLU A 321 -21.35 27.97 89.15
CA GLU A 321 -21.62 28.20 87.72
C GLU A 321 -20.42 28.80 86.97
N LYS A 322 -19.67 29.71 87.62
CA LYS A 322 -18.45 30.28 87.07
C LYS A 322 -17.37 29.20 86.89
N GLU A 323 -17.16 28.36 87.89
CA GLU A 323 -16.19 27.25 87.82
C GLU A 323 -16.57 26.26 86.72
N GLU A 324 -17.86 25.90 86.59
CA GLU A 324 -18.35 25.05 85.49
C GLU A 324 -18.09 25.69 84.11
N LEU A 325 -18.34 26.99 83.95
CA LEU A 325 -18.09 27.70 82.70
C LEU A 325 -16.60 27.81 82.39
N GLU A 326 -15.75 27.99 83.41
CA GLU A 326 -14.29 28.00 83.26
C GLU A 326 -13.77 26.64 82.81
N LEU A 327 -14.28 25.54 83.38
CA LEU A 327 -13.98 24.18 82.93
C LEU A 327 -14.41 23.94 81.48
N ARG A 328 -15.64 24.35 81.10
CA ARG A 328 -16.11 24.25 79.72
C ARG A 328 -15.27 25.08 78.76
N CYS A 329 -14.84 26.28 79.17
CA CYS A 329 -13.95 27.12 78.37
C CYS A 329 -12.56 26.48 78.20
N ALA A 330 -12.03 25.83 79.24
CA ALA A 330 -10.77 25.11 79.17
C ALA A 330 -10.86 23.91 78.20
N GLN A 331 -11.95 23.14 78.25
CA GLN A 331 -12.22 22.04 77.33
C GLN A 331 -12.28 22.52 75.87
N LEU A 332 -13.10 23.54 75.57
CA LEU A 332 -13.22 24.09 74.21
C LEU A 332 -11.89 24.66 73.67
N LYS A 333 -11.06 25.25 74.54
CA LYS A 333 -9.71 25.70 74.17
C LYS A 333 -8.81 24.51 73.82
N GLY A 334 -8.94 23.38 74.52
CA GLY A 334 -8.28 22.12 74.20
C GLY A 334 -8.70 21.59 72.83
N ASP A 335 -10.01 21.48 72.60
CA ASP A 335 -10.57 21.00 71.33
C ASP A 335 -10.12 21.88 70.15
N ALA A 336 -10.16 23.20 70.30
CA ALA A 336 -9.68 24.12 69.28
C ALA A 336 -8.19 23.98 68.96
N LYS A 337 -7.35 23.52 69.92
CA LYS A 337 -5.94 23.20 69.66
C LYS A 337 -5.82 21.89 68.88
N ILE A 338 -6.59 20.86 69.26
CA ILE A 338 -6.63 19.57 68.58
C ILE A 338 -7.07 19.75 67.12
N TYR A 339 -8.17 20.45 66.85
CA TYR A 339 -8.62 20.73 65.49
C TYR A 339 -7.60 21.50 64.65
N ARG A 340 -6.89 22.48 65.26
CA ARG A 340 -5.80 23.18 64.56
C ARG A 340 -4.64 22.26 64.21
N GLN A 341 -4.29 21.32 65.08
CA GLN A 341 -3.24 20.34 64.81
C GLN A 341 -3.68 19.35 63.72
N GLN A 342 -4.92 18.87 63.77
CA GLN A 342 -5.52 18.00 62.75
C GLN A 342 -5.57 18.70 61.38
N ASN A 343 -5.98 19.96 61.32
CA ASN A 343 -5.96 20.75 60.08
C ASN A 343 -4.54 20.90 59.53
N LYS A 344 -3.55 21.20 60.38
CA LYS A 344 -2.14 21.28 59.95
C LYS A 344 -1.63 19.94 59.39
N GLN A 345 -1.99 18.83 60.02
CA GLN A 345 -1.61 17.50 59.53
C GLN A 345 -2.28 17.19 58.18
N THR A 346 -3.56 17.53 58.04
CA THR A 346 -4.31 17.36 56.78
C THR A 346 -3.69 18.20 55.66
N LEU A 347 -3.31 19.46 55.94
CA LEU A 347 -2.63 20.31 54.97
C LEU A 347 -1.28 19.72 54.52
N ARG A 348 -0.47 19.21 55.45
CA ARG A 348 0.79 18.53 55.10
C ARG A 348 0.55 17.32 54.21
N GLN A 349 -0.44 16.48 54.53
CA GLN A 349 -0.80 15.33 53.70
C GLN A 349 -1.22 15.76 52.28
N LEU A 350 -2.00 16.84 52.16
CA LEU A 350 -2.38 17.41 50.86
C LEU A 350 -1.15 17.89 50.08
N GLU A 351 -0.19 18.54 50.72
CA GLU A 351 1.07 18.96 50.09
C GLU A 351 1.88 17.76 49.57
N GLU A 352 1.91 16.64 50.30
CA GLU A 352 2.59 15.42 49.83
C GLU A 352 1.91 14.83 48.61
N VAL A 353 0.57 14.75 48.62
CA VAL A 353 -0.22 14.27 47.49
C VAL A 353 -0.01 15.16 46.26
N ILE A 354 0.06 16.49 46.43
CA ILE A 354 0.37 17.42 45.35
C ILE A 354 1.77 17.14 44.78
N ARG A 355 2.79 16.99 45.65
CA ARG A 355 4.16 16.66 45.22
C ARG A 355 4.24 15.34 44.45
N GLU A 356 3.56 14.30 44.92
CA GLU A 356 3.53 13.00 44.26
C GLU A 356 2.81 13.06 42.91
N ARG A 357 1.70 13.79 42.84
CA ARG A 357 0.99 14.06 41.58
C ARG A 357 1.90 14.78 40.58
N ASP A 358 2.58 15.84 40.99
CA ASP A 358 3.44 16.63 40.11
C ASP A 358 4.66 15.82 39.63
N LYS A 359 5.20 14.96 40.50
CA LYS A 359 6.23 13.98 40.13
C LYS A 359 5.71 12.94 39.13
N ALA A 360 4.48 12.45 39.30
CA ALA A 360 3.88 11.51 38.38
C ALA A 360 3.61 12.16 37.00
N LEU A 361 3.13 13.40 36.99
CA LEU A 361 2.89 14.18 35.76
C LEU A 361 4.19 14.47 35.00
N SER A 362 5.26 14.89 35.69
CA SER A 362 6.57 15.11 35.06
C SER A 362 7.16 13.83 34.48
N SER A 363 7.17 12.72 35.23
CA SER A 363 7.62 11.42 34.72
C SER A 363 6.80 10.92 33.53
N GLN A 364 5.49 11.17 33.54
CA GLN A 364 4.62 10.86 32.40
C GLN A 364 5.00 11.73 31.17
N SER A 365 5.23 13.02 31.37
CA SER A 365 5.65 13.93 30.29
C SER A 365 6.99 13.52 29.68
N GLU A 366 7.98 13.14 30.49
CA GLU A 366 9.27 12.64 30.03
C GLU A 366 9.12 11.40 29.12
N LYS A 367 8.33 10.42 29.55
CA LYS A 367 8.04 9.21 28.75
C LYS A 367 7.32 9.53 27.44
N HIS A 368 6.40 10.49 27.44
CA HIS A 368 5.74 10.93 26.21
C HIS A 368 6.71 11.60 25.24
N GLU A 369 7.66 12.39 25.75
CA GLU A 369 8.69 13.03 24.95
C GLU A 369 9.68 12.01 24.37
N GLU A 370 10.13 11.03 25.17
CA GLU A 370 10.93 9.91 24.69
C GLU A 370 10.22 9.13 23.57
N ALA A 371 8.93 8.82 23.76
CA ALA A 371 8.13 8.16 22.74
C ALA A 371 8.00 9.02 21.47
N ARG A 372 7.85 10.34 21.60
CA ARG A 372 7.79 11.28 20.47
C ARG A 372 9.08 11.24 19.66
N VAL A 373 10.24 11.30 20.30
CA VAL A 373 11.56 11.25 19.64
C VAL A 373 11.76 9.91 18.93
N LEU A 374 11.50 8.79 19.60
CA LEU A 374 11.64 7.45 19.00
C LEU A 374 10.71 7.26 17.78
N LEU A 375 9.49 7.82 17.83
CA LEU A 375 8.59 7.80 16.67
C LEU A 375 9.14 8.61 15.50
N GLN A 376 9.74 9.78 15.76
CA GLN A 376 10.39 10.58 14.72
C GLN A 376 11.58 9.84 14.10
N GLU A 377 12.45 9.24 14.90
CA GLU A 377 13.58 8.44 14.39
C GLU A 377 13.09 7.26 13.54
N LYS A 378 12.07 6.52 14.03
CA LYS A 378 11.44 5.43 13.27
C LYS A 378 10.91 5.92 11.91
N ASP A 379 10.30 7.10 11.86
CA ASP A 379 9.78 7.66 10.62
C ASP A 379 10.90 8.13 9.67
N GLN A 380 12.02 8.64 10.19
CA GLN A 380 13.23 8.91 9.40
C GLN A 380 13.79 7.61 8.78
N TYR A 381 13.88 6.52 9.55
CA TYR A 381 14.32 5.23 9.01
C TYR A 381 13.37 4.68 7.95
N ARG A 382 12.05 4.82 8.14
CA ARG A 382 11.05 4.45 7.13
C ARG A 382 11.25 5.23 5.84
N GLU A 383 11.56 6.52 5.93
CA GLU A 383 11.87 7.34 4.75
C GLU A 383 13.14 6.88 4.03
N GLN A 384 14.21 6.59 4.78
CA GLN A 384 15.45 6.05 4.20
C GLN A 384 15.21 4.73 3.46
N VAL A 385 14.44 3.81 4.06
CA VAL A 385 14.07 2.54 3.44
C VAL A 385 13.28 2.75 2.15
N ARG A 386 12.30 3.67 2.13
CA ARG A 386 11.57 4.01 0.90
C ARG A 386 12.50 4.52 -0.19
N LYS A 387 13.39 5.47 0.13
CA LYS A 387 14.37 6.03 -0.82
C LYS A 387 15.29 4.94 -1.41
N LEU A 388 15.83 4.07 -0.57
CA LEU A 388 16.69 2.96 -1.03
C LEU A 388 15.91 1.96 -1.88
N THR A 389 14.66 1.66 -1.53
CA THR A 389 13.79 0.77 -2.32
C THR A 389 13.50 1.37 -3.69
N GLU A 390 13.19 2.67 -3.77
CA GLU A 390 12.99 3.37 -5.05
C GLU A 390 14.26 3.38 -5.91
N GLN A 391 15.43 3.56 -5.29
CA GLN A 391 16.72 3.47 -5.98
C GLN A 391 16.98 2.07 -6.53
N MET A 392 16.74 1.03 -5.75
CA MET A 392 16.83 -0.37 -6.21
C MET A 392 15.89 -0.62 -7.39
N ASP A 393 14.61 -0.30 -7.27
CA ASP A 393 13.62 -0.50 -8.34
C ASP A 393 14.02 0.25 -9.62
N ARG A 394 14.57 1.47 -9.50
CA ARG A 394 15.07 2.25 -10.64
C ARG A 394 16.27 1.57 -11.31
N LEU A 395 17.23 1.09 -10.52
CA LEU A 395 18.42 0.42 -11.05
C LEU A 395 18.06 -0.92 -11.73
N GLU A 396 17.13 -1.68 -11.17
CA GLU A 396 16.63 -2.92 -11.79
C GLU A 396 15.99 -2.65 -13.16
N LEU A 397 15.17 -1.60 -13.28
CA LEU A 397 14.58 -1.21 -14.57
C LEU A 397 15.63 -0.78 -15.58
N LEU A 398 16.62 0.02 -15.16
CA LEU A 398 17.71 0.44 -16.04
C LEU A 398 18.54 -0.75 -16.51
N LEU A 399 18.78 -1.74 -15.65
CA LEU A 399 19.49 -2.98 -16.00
C LEU A 399 18.72 -3.79 -17.05
N LEU A 400 17.40 -3.93 -16.90
CA LEU A 400 16.58 -4.66 -17.89
C LEU A 400 16.59 -3.95 -19.26
N ARG A 401 16.53 -2.62 -19.26
CA ARG A 401 16.61 -1.80 -20.49
C ARG A 401 17.95 -1.96 -21.18
N SER A 402 19.06 -1.84 -20.44
CA SER A 402 20.40 -1.96 -21.01
C SER A 402 20.66 -3.37 -21.56
N GLN A 403 20.19 -4.42 -20.88
CA GLN A 403 20.22 -5.79 -21.41
C GLN A 403 19.43 -5.90 -22.73
N GLY A 404 18.29 -5.22 -22.83
CA GLY A 404 17.48 -5.17 -24.05
C GLY A 404 18.19 -4.48 -25.21
N GLU A 405 18.85 -3.35 -24.96
CA GLU A 405 19.64 -2.62 -25.95
C GLU A 405 20.87 -3.43 -26.40
N GLU A 406 21.56 -4.07 -25.46
CA GLU A 406 22.70 -4.93 -25.75
C GLU A 406 22.32 -6.09 -26.68
N LEU A 407 21.20 -6.76 -26.42
CA LEU A 407 20.72 -7.83 -27.29
C LEU A 407 20.38 -7.33 -28.70
N GLN A 408 19.80 -6.13 -28.82
CA GLN A 408 19.52 -5.52 -30.13
C GLN A 408 20.81 -5.22 -30.90
N LEU A 409 21.81 -4.63 -30.24
CA LEU A 409 23.11 -4.32 -30.84
C LEU A 409 23.85 -5.59 -31.26
N ARG A 410 23.92 -6.61 -30.38
CA ARG A 410 24.49 -7.93 -30.71
C ARG A 410 23.81 -8.57 -31.91
N THR A 411 22.52 -8.35 -32.09
CA THR A 411 21.76 -8.88 -33.23
C THR A 411 22.02 -8.10 -34.51
N ARG A 412 22.11 -6.76 -34.44
CA ARG A 412 22.50 -5.93 -35.57
C ARG A 412 23.91 -6.26 -36.05
N LEU A 413 24.86 -6.45 -35.13
CA LEU A 413 26.22 -6.84 -35.44
C LEU A 413 26.29 -8.20 -36.13
N ARG A 414 25.53 -9.20 -35.64
CA ARG A 414 25.43 -10.52 -36.28
C ARG A 414 24.86 -10.45 -37.69
N ARG A 415 23.88 -9.58 -37.95
CA ARG A 415 23.33 -9.39 -39.30
C ARG A 415 24.34 -8.76 -40.25
N ILE A 416 25.07 -7.73 -39.82
CA ILE A 416 26.10 -7.08 -40.62
C ILE A 416 27.24 -8.05 -40.96
N THR A 417 27.74 -8.80 -39.97
CA THR A 417 28.80 -9.81 -40.18
C THR A 417 28.34 -10.94 -41.09
N SER A 418 27.11 -11.46 -40.92
CA SER A 418 26.57 -12.51 -41.79
C SER A 418 26.42 -12.05 -43.25
N ASN A 419 26.02 -10.79 -43.48
CA ASN A 419 25.93 -10.22 -44.82
C ASN A 419 27.30 -10.00 -45.47
N SER A 420 28.32 -9.59 -44.69
CA SER A 420 29.70 -9.44 -45.19
C SER A 420 30.27 -10.76 -45.73
N HIS A 421 30.06 -11.86 -45.00
CA HIS A 421 30.53 -13.18 -45.41
C HIS A 421 29.76 -13.77 -46.61
N GLN A 422 28.53 -13.31 -46.86
CA GLN A 422 27.81 -13.66 -48.09
C GLN A 422 28.32 -12.88 -49.31
N CYS A 423 28.71 -11.61 -49.14
CA CYS A 423 29.35 -10.81 -50.19
C CYS A 423 30.69 -11.43 -50.62
N GLU A 424 31.59 -11.70 -49.68
CA GLU A 424 32.93 -12.26 -49.98
C GLU A 424 32.87 -13.62 -50.68
N ARG A 425 31.93 -14.49 -50.29
CA ARG A 425 31.76 -15.82 -50.91
C ARG A 425 31.09 -15.77 -52.29
N SER A 426 30.37 -14.70 -52.61
CA SER A 426 29.80 -14.48 -53.95
C SER A 426 30.88 -14.02 -54.94
N VAL A 427 31.86 -13.24 -54.48
CA VAL A 427 32.99 -12.78 -55.32
C VAL A 427 34.02 -13.89 -55.60
N SER A 428 34.25 -14.80 -54.64
CA SER A 428 35.17 -15.93 -54.85
C SER A 428 34.62 -17.06 -55.75
N SER A 429 33.37 -16.97 -56.20
CA SER A 429 32.77 -17.99 -57.09
C SER A 429 33.03 -17.72 -58.57
N GLU A 430 33.54 -16.54 -58.93
CA GLU A 430 33.75 -16.09 -60.31
C GLU A 430 35.22 -16.04 -60.73
N GLU A 431 36.17 -16.37 -59.85
CA GLU A 431 37.62 -16.33 -60.13
C GLU A 431 38.27 -17.71 -59.99
N GLU A 432 38.00 -18.63 -60.92
CA GLU A 432 38.82 -19.84 -61.16
C GLU A 432 38.91 -20.05 -62.69
N GLU A 433 39.56 -19.12 -63.39
CA GLU A 433 40.33 -19.43 -64.61
C GLU A 433 41.63 -18.60 -64.60
N GLU A 434 42.74 -19.28 -64.35
CA GLU A 434 44.10 -18.79 -64.59
C GLU A 434 44.34 -18.54 -66.09
N PRO A 435 45.18 -17.55 -66.45
CA PRO A 435 46.49 -17.99 -66.94
C PRO A 435 47.68 -17.10 -66.55
N ALA A 436 48.70 -17.75 -65.99
CA ALA A 436 50.10 -17.78 -66.42
C ALA A 436 50.88 -16.46 -66.64
N LYS A 437 51.78 -16.21 -65.68
CA LYS A 437 53.18 -15.74 -65.81
C LYS A 437 53.55 -14.75 -66.95
N SER A 438 54.01 -13.57 -66.54
CA SER A 438 55.30 -13.06 -67.02
C SER A 438 56.02 -12.19 -65.97
N THR A 439 57.33 -12.35 -65.92
CA THR A 439 58.33 -11.70 -65.05
C THR A 439 58.70 -10.28 -65.51
N ALA A 440 58.91 -9.33 -64.59
CA ALA A 440 60.14 -8.49 -64.48
C ALA A 440 59.97 -7.21 -63.61
N LYS A 441 60.71 -7.18 -62.49
CA LYS A 441 61.73 -6.18 -62.07
C LYS A 441 61.43 -4.66 -62.02
N GLY A 442 61.73 -4.06 -60.85
CA GLY A 442 62.11 -2.64 -60.61
C GLY A 442 61.12 -1.86 -59.73
N SER A 443 61.38 -1.56 -58.44
CA SER A 443 62.20 -0.43 -57.91
C SER A 443 61.72 0.92 -58.47
N SER A 444 61.29 1.95 -57.72
CA SER A 444 61.72 2.47 -56.42
C SER A 444 60.67 3.43 -55.81
N GLU A 445 60.82 3.67 -54.50
CA GLU A 445 60.54 4.88 -53.69
C GLU A 445 59.89 6.13 -54.33
N GLU A 446 58.92 6.72 -53.61
CA GLU A 446 59.14 8.02 -52.97
C GLU A 446 58.11 8.33 -51.86
N VAL A 447 58.61 8.89 -50.76
CA VAL A 447 57.89 9.42 -49.60
C VAL A 447 58.17 10.92 -49.52
N ARG A 448 57.13 11.74 -49.26
CA ARG A 448 57.08 12.92 -48.35
C ARG A 448 55.95 13.88 -48.78
N SER A 449 54.94 14.19 -47.96
CA SER A 449 54.89 15.00 -46.72
C SER A 449 54.62 16.50 -46.96
N GLY A 450 53.76 17.08 -46.11
CA GLY A 450 53.68 18.52 -45.81
C GLY A 450 52.32 19.15 -46.20
N THR A 451 51.34 19.37 -45.32
CA THR A 451 51.19 20.28 -44.14
C THR A 451 50.55 21.65 -44.46
N SER A 452 49.56 21.97 -43.62
CA SER A 452 49.18 23.29 -43.06
C SER A 452 48.20 24.21 -43.81
N GLY A 453 47.30 24.81 -43.01
CA GLY A 453 46.50 25.99 -43.36
C GLY A 453 45.20 26.08 -42.54
N GLU A 454 45.24 26.81 -41.41
CA GLU A 454 44.14 27.10 -40.48
C GLU A 454 43.28 28.33 -40.87
N ASN A 455 42.14 28.47 -40.16
CA ASN A 455 41.28 29.65 -39.90
C ASN A 455 40.26 30.04 -40.99
N ASP A 456 39.00 30.45 -40.73
CA ASP A 456 38.48 31.25 -39.60
C ASP A 456 36.95 31.08 -39.37
N GLU A 457 36.48 31.55 -38.21
CA GLU A 457 35.11 31.49 -37.65
C GLU A 457 34.07 32.45 -38.30
N THR A 458 32.76 32.11 -38.23
CA THR A 458 31.74 32.77 -37.35
C THR A 458 30.26 32.59 -37.79
N GLN A 459 29.41 32.45 -36.76
CA GLN A 459 28.03 32.96 -36.58
C GLN A 459 26.78 32.20 -37.10
N ARG A 460 26.11 31.58 -36.10
CA ARG A 460 24.71 31.74 -35.65
C ARG A 460 23.54 31.59 -36.65
N GLN A 461 22.61 30.69 -36.31
CA GLN A 461 21.25 31.09 -35.90
C GLN A 461 20.49 29.98 -35.15
N GLN A 462 19.82 30.41 -34.08
CA GLN A 462 18.86 29.70 -33.26
C GLN A 462 17.54 29.51 -34.02
N ASN A 463 16.80 28.46 -33.69
CA ASN A 463 15.33 28.45 -33.77
C ASN A 463 14.79 27.53 -32.68
N ASP A 464 14.51 28.13 -31.52
CA ASP A 464 13.53 27.62 -30.57
C ASP A 464 12.16 28.16 -30.98
N SER A 465 11.16 27.28 -31.00
CA SER A 465 9.76 27.68 -31.11
C SER A 465 8.95 26.87 -30.12
N SER A 466 8.44 27.59 -29.12
CA SER A 466 7.38 27.22 -28.20
C SER A 466 6.10 26.80 -28.95
N GLY A 467 5.44 25.76 -28.48
CA GLY A 467 4.11 25.36 -28.96
C GLY A 467 3.38 24.51 -27.93
N GLU A 468 2.27 25.05 -27.45
CA GLU A 468 1.36 24.50 -26.44
C GLU A 468 0.79 23.11 -26.77
N ILE A 469 0.49 22.39 -25.70
CA ILE A 469 -0.32 21.17 -25.67
C ILE A 469 -1.78 21.56 -25.98
N VAL A 470 -2.32 21.04 -27.09
CA VAL A 470 -3.76 21.00 -27.33
C VAL A 470 -4.18 19.54 -27.55
N GLU A 471 -5.02 19.04 -26.65
CA GLU A 471 -5.75 17.79 -26.79
C GLU A 471 -6.58 17.78 -28.07
N THR A 472 -6.47 16.74 -28.88
CA THR A 472 -7.55 16.32 -29.77
C THR A 472 -7.69 14.80 -29.72
N GLY A 473 -8.86 14.37 -29.25
CA GLY A 473 -9.26 12.97 -29.27
C GLY A 473 -9.56 12.52 -30.70
N PHE A 474 -9.08 11.33 -31.05
CA PHE A 474 -9.60 10.57 -32.18
C PHE A 474 -9.98 9.17 -31.70
N LYS A 475 -11.30 8.96 -31.63
CA LYS A 475 -11.92 7.65 -31.77
C LYS A 475 -11.96 7.34 -33.26
N SER A 476 -11.43 6.21 -33.67
CA SER A 476 -11.92 5.52 -34.86
C SER A 476 -12.07 4.04 -34.53
N SER A 477 -13.33 3.63 -34.53
CA SER A 477 -13.76 2.25 -34.60
C SER A 477 -13.51 1.78 -36.03
N ASN A 478 -12.91 0.60 -36.22
CA ASN A 478 -13.35 -0.26 -37.30
C ASN A 478 -13.13 -1.73 -36.94
N THR A 479 -14.26 -2.40 -36.83
CA THR A 479 -14.55 -3.82 -36.80
C THR A 479 -14.21 -4.51 -38.12
N VAL A 480 -13.85 -5.79 -38.05
CA VAL A 480 -14.21 -6.97 -38.90
C VAL A 480 -13.14 -8.03 -38.59
N SER A 481 -13.42 -9.00 -37.70
CA SER A 481 -14.08 -10.29 -37.96
C SER A 481 -13.26 -11.21 -38.86
N TRP A 482 -12.74 -12.31 -38.30
CA TRP A 482 -13.01 -13.68 -38.77
C TRP A 482 -12.87 -14.67 -37.62
N GLU A 483 -13.69 -15.69 -37.76
CA GLU A 483 -14.20 -16.69 -36.85
C GLU A 483 -13.70 -18.05 -37.33
N GLU A 484 -13.30 -18.95 -36.43
CA GLU A 484 -13.39 -20.42 -36.59
C GLU A 484 -12.89 -21.07 -35.28
N GLN A 485 -13.81 -21.59 -34.45
CA GLN A 485 -14.38 -22.94 -34.46
C GLN A 485 -13.65 -23.88 -33.47
N ALA A 486 -14.33 -24.16 -32.37
CA ALA A 486 -14.30 -25.45 -31.69
C ALA A 486 -15.58 -25.60 -30.86
N GLU A 487 -16.62 -26.13 -31.49
CA GLU A 487 -17.73 -26.79 -30.80
C GLU A 487 -17.27 -28.16 -30.29
N VAL A 488 -17.55 -28.50 -29.03
CA VAL A 488 -18.36 -29.67 -28.62
C VAL A 488 -18.95 -29.44 -27.21
N CYS A 489 -20.18 -28.94 -27.21
CA CYS A 489 -21.39 -29.34 -26.47
C CYS A 489 -21.41 -30.00 -25.05
N PHE A 490 -22.19 -29.29 -24.19
CA PHE A 490 -23.31 -29.75 -23.31
C PHE A 490 -23.00 -30.67 -22.11
N ARG A 491 -23.64 -30.57 -20.93
CA ARG A 491 -24.90 -29.94 -20.48
C ARG A 491 -24.88 -29.87 -18.95
N GLY A 492 -25.47 -28.83 -18.34
CA GLY A 492 -25.72 -28.83 -16.88
C GLY A 492 -26.26 -27.49 -16.35
N ARG A 493 -27.51 -27.15 -16.70
CA ARG A 493 -28.24 -26.02 -16.10
C ARG A 493 -28.66 -26.33 -14.66
N SER A 494 -28.52 -25.36 -13.77
CA SER A 494 -29.56 -25.02 -12.79
C SER A 494 -29.43 -23.57 -12.35
N ASN A 495 -30.40 -22.76 -12.76
CA ASN A 495 -30.62 -21.38 -12.34
C ASN A 495 -31.09 -21.35 -10.87
N PHE A 496 -30.59 -20.42 -10.07
CA PHE A 496 -31.36 -19.88 -8.95
C PHE A 496 -31.14 -18.37 -8.81
N VAL A 497 -32.26 -17.69 -8.58
CA VAL A 497 -32.50 -16.25 -8.63
C VAL A 497 -32.47 -15.65 -7.22
N TYR A 498 -31.75 -14.55 -7.01
CA TYR A 498 -32.02 -13.53 -5.97
C TYR A 498 -31.45 -12.19 -6.49
N ARG A 499 -32.24 -11.25 -7.03
CA ARG A 499 -33.23 -10.32 -6.45
C ARG A 499 -32.68 -9.36 -5.36
N ARG A 500 -31.96 -8.33 -5.85
CA ARG A 500 -32.14 -6.88 -5.61
C ARG A 500 -32.34 -6.41 -4.14
N LYS A 501 -31.39 -5.62 -3.60
CA LYS A 501 -31.70 -4.43 -2.80
C LYS A 501 -30.78 -3.27 -3.17
N ARG A 502 -31.42 -2.24 -3.73
CA ARG A 502 -30.87 -0.93 -4.11
C ARG A 502 -31.13 -0.01 -2.92
N ALA A 503 -30.09 0.49 -2.25
CA ALA A 503 -30.24 1.48 -1.20
C ALA A 503 -30.12 2.89 -1.80
N LEU A 504 -31.20 3.65 -1.69
CA LEU A 504 -31.26 5.09 -1.93
C LEU A 504 -30.74 5.81 -0.68
N ARG A 505 -29.74 6.69 -0.83
CA ARG A 505 -29.48 7.85 0.04
C ARG A 505 -28.99 8.98 -0.88
N SER A 506 -29.91 9.86 -1.28
CA SER A 506 -30.16 11.17 -0.66
C SER A 506 -28.93 12.07 -0.71
N LYS A 507 -28.88 12.89 -1.76
CA LYS A 507 -28.01 14.06 -1.85
C LYS A 507 -28.46 15.06 -0.78
N PHE A 508 -27.56 15.49 0.09
CA PHE A 508 -27.71 16.74 0.82
C PHE A 508 -26.53 17.62 0.41
N ASN A 509 -26.84 18.66 -0.36
CA ASN A 509 -25.94 19.80 -0.52
C ASN A 509 -26.12 20.68 0.71
N SER A 510 -25.04 21.02 1.40
CA SER A 510 -25.00 22.21 2.25
C SER A 510 -23.71 22.94 1.94
N THR A 511 -23.86 23.95 1.09
CA THR A 511 -22.92 25.06 0.97
C THR A 511 -23.11 25.98 2.18
N ASP A 512 -22.05 26.72 2.48
CA ASP A 512 -21.98 27.88 3.39
C ASP A 512 -21.96 27.60 4.89
N TYR A 513 -20.78 27.80 5.52
CA TYR A 513 -20.67 28.69 6.68
C TYR A 513 -19.25 29.27 6.78
N VAL A 514 -19.24 30.56 7.04
CA VAL A 514 -18.15 31.55 7.00
C VAL A 514 -17.14 31.35 8.12
N ALA A 515 -15.87 31.56 7.80
CA ALA A 515 -14.78 31.67 8.76
C ALA A 515 -14.95 32.94 9.63
N CYS A 516 -15.13 32.77 10.93
CA CYS A 516 -14.94 33.83 11.90
C CYS A 516 -13.46 33.89 12.28
N ASN A 517 -12.76 34.90 11.77
CA ASN A 517 -11.52 35.39 12.35
C ASN A 517 -11.87 36.04 13.70
N LEU A 518 -11.22 35.58 14.78
CA LEU A 518 -11.15 36.29 16.05
C LEU A 518 -9.68 36.64 16.26
N ASP A 519 -9.37 37.90 15.99
CA ASP A 519 -8.20 38.60 16.50
C ASP A 519 -8.33 38.67 18.02
N ASP A 520 -7.36 38.11 18.75
CA ASP A 520 -7.11 38.48 20.15
C ASP A 520 -5.75 39.19 20.20
N SER A 521 -5.84 40.52 20.25
CA SER A 521 -4.77 41.42 20.65
C SER A 521 -4.76 41.48 22.17
N SER A 522 -3.62 41.14 22.79
CA SER A 522 -3.29 41.63 24.12
C SER A 522 -1.79 41.84 24.22
N ASP A 523 -1.40 43.10 23.98
CA ASP A 523 -0.17 43.71 24.47
C ASP A 523 -0.04 43.49 25.98
N ILE A 524 1.08 42.90 26.41
CA ILE A 524 1.63 43.11 27.75
C ILE A 524 3.10 43.48 27.57
N THR A 525 3.37 44.77 27.77
CA THR A 525 4.69 45.34 27.99
C THR A 525 5.17 44.97 29.39
N ASP A 526 6.31 44.31 29.51
CA ASP A 526 7.08 44.27 30.75
C ASP A 526 8.35 45.10 30.59
N SER A 527 8.45 46.13 31.42
CA SER A 527 9.68 46.82 31.79
C SER A 527 9.91 46.53 33.27
N ASP A 528 10.99 45.83 33.58
CA ASP A 528 11.98 46.17 34.63
C ASP A 528 13.21 45.25 34.51
#